data_AF-A0A147BW92-F1
#
_entry.id   AF-A0A147BW92-F1
#
_cell.length_a   1.000
_cell.length_b   1.000
_cell.length_c   1.000
_cell.angle_alpha   90.00
_cell.angle_beta   90.00
_cell.angle_gamma   90.00
#
_symmetry.space_group_name_H-M   'P 1'
#
loop_
_entity.id
_entity.type
_entity.pdbx_description
1 polymer ?
#
loop_
_entity_poly.entity_id
_entity_poly.type
_entity_poly.pdbx_seq_one_letter_code
_entity_poly.pdbx_strand_id
1 'polypeptide(L)'
;MAKTGRSFSMTANQKMIAVLSVVFVHFLQITSAGNPTIKGDFTDLPPKCETMAKEYIKKAFPDLVEATLRLRYCDFTYIREPHIGPRIKGEYALPDGFPCGFGSKCYEGTCVCSECS
;
A
#
# COMPACT_ATOMS: atom_id res chain seq x y z
N MET A 1 42.57 -28.74 21.87
CA MET A 1 41.42 -27.83 22.00
C MET A 1 40.72 -27.77 20.65
N ALA A 2 39.53 -28.38 20.53
CA ALA A 2 38.88 -28.63 19.25
C ALA A 2 38.26 -27.34 18.66
N LYS A 3 38.59 -27.03 17.41
CA LYS A 3 38.00 -25.93 16.64
C LYS A 3 36.76 -26.46 15.91
N THR A 4 35.61 -26.38 16.57
CA THR A 4 34.32 -26.86 16.04
C THR A 4 33.84 -25.92 14.94
N GLY A 5 34.18 -26.24 13.69
CA GLY A 5 33.51 -25.65 12.52
C GLY A 5 32.09 -26.19 12.43
N ARG A 6 31.09 -25.34 12.68
CA ARG A 6 29.69 -25.68 12.44
C ARG A 6 29.40 -25.56 10.94
N SER A 7 29.39 -26.69 10.25
CA SER A 7 28.82 -26.80 8.90
C SER A 7 27.30 -26.92 9.03
N PHE A 8 26.58 -25.89 8.59
CA PHE A 8 25.12 -25.95 8.48
C PHE A 8 24.77 -26.60 7.14
N SER A 9 24.46 -27.89 7.18
CA SER A 9 23.88 -28.62 6.04
C SER A 9 22.45 -28.11 5.83
N MET A 10 22.25 -27.21 4.86
CA MET A 10 20.92 -26.80 4.41
C MET A 10 20.32 -27.92 3.57
N THR A 11 19.43 -28.70 4.16
CA THR A 11 18.59 -29.67 3.44
C THR A 11 17.65 -28.92 2.49
N ALA A 12 17.58 -29.39 1.24
CA ALA A 12 16.90 -28.75 0.11
C ALA A 12 15.43 -28.34 0.37
N ASN A 13 14.77 -28.93 1.36
CA ASN A 13 13.41 -28.60 1.78
C ASN A 13 13.28 -27.19 2.41
N GLN A 14 14.36 -26.61 2.94
CA GLN A 14 14.34 -25.27 3.52
C GLN A 14 14.34 -24.16 2.44
N LYS A 15 14.80 -24.47 1.23
CA LYS A 15 14.76 -23.54 0.09
C LYS A 15 13.34 -23.31 -0.43
N MET A 16 12.50 -24.34 -0.44
CA MET A 16 11.11 -24.21 -0.91
C MET A 16 10.25 -23.36 0.03
N ILE A 17 10.46 -23.47 1.35
CA ILE A 17 9.74 -22.64 2.32
C ILE A 17 10.21 -21.19 2.21
N ALA A 18 11.53 -20.93 2.11
CA ALA A 18 12.04 -19.57 1.96
C ALA A 18 11.55 -18.89 0.65
N VAL A 19 11.49 -19.63 -0.46
CA VAL A 19 10.99 -19.08 -1.73
C VAL A 19 9.49 -18.80 -1.67
N LEU A 20 8.67 -19.66 -1.06
CA LEU A 20 7.26 -19.36 -0.84
C LEU A 20 7.06 -18.14 0.07
N SER A 21 7.86 -18.00 1.12
CA SER A 21 7.81 -16.82 2.00
C SER A 21 8.15 -15.53 1.25
N VAL A 22 9.17 -15.54 0.39
CA VAL A 22 9.58 -14.36 -0.38
C VAL A 22 8.51 -13.98 -1.41
N VAL A 23 7.88 -14.96 -2.08
CA VAL A 23 6.78 -14.70 -3.03
C VAL A 23 5.54 -14.13 -2.33
N PHE A 24 5.22 -14.60 -1.12
CA PHE A 24 4.10 -14.06 -0.35
C PHE A 24 4.35 -12.63 0.15
N VAL A 25 5.61 -12.28 0.47
CA VAL A 25 5.99 -10.91 0.85
C VAL A 25 5.96 -9.95 -0.35
N HIS A 26 6.20 -10.43 -1.57
CA HIS A 26 6.10 -9.59 -2.78
C HIS A 26 4.66 -9.33 -3.25
N PHE A 27 3.73 -10.26 -3.01
CA PHE A 27 2.31 -10.05 -3.34
C PHE A 27 1.53 -9.28 -2.27
N LEU A 28 2.04 -9.23 -1.03
CA LEU A 28 1.44 -8.47 0.05
C LEU A 28 2.07 -7.08 0.11
N GLN A 29 1.59 -6.20 -0.78
CA GLN A 29 1.67 -4.74 -0.65
C GLN A 29 0.92 -4.26 0.61
N ILE A 30 1.34 -4.71 1.79
CA ILE A 30 0.84 -4.22 3.08
C ILE A 30 1.87 -3.25 3.62
N THR A 31 1.64 -1.96 3.39
CA THR A 31 2.43 -0.89 4.01
C THR A 31 1.65 -0.15 5.10
N SER A 32 0.82 -0.82 5.88
CA SER A 32 0.59 -0.45 7.29
C SER A 32 -0.16 -1.59 7.97
N ALA A 33 0.53 -2.37 8.81
CA ALA A 33 -0.09 -3.38 9.68
C ALA A 33 -0.72 -2.74 10.93
N GLY A 34 -1.34 -1.56 10.76
CA GLY A 34 -2.04 -0.82 11.81
C GLY A 34 -3.52 -0.70 11.48
N ASN A 35 -4.32 -0.26 12.46
CA ASN A 35 -5.71 0.12 12.24
C ASN A 35 -5.75 1.64 12.00
N PRO A 36 -6.14 2.15 10.81
CA PRO A 36 -6.65 1.44 9.64
C PRO A 36 -5.58 0.79 8.76
N THR A 37 -5.94 -0.33 8.13
CA THR A 37 -5.12 -1.00 7.11
C THR A 37 -5.21 -0.22 5.80
N ILE A 38 -4.08 0.26 5.30
CA ILE A 38 -4.03 0.97 4.01
C ILE A 38 -3.15 0.19 3.05
N LYS A 39 -3.75 -0.21 1.93
CA LYS A 39 -3.12 -0.95 0.83
C LYS A 39 -3.05 -0.06 -0.39
N GLY A 40 -2.12 -0.35 -1.29
CA GLY A 40 -2.01 0.34 -2.57
C GLY A 40 -0.70 0.00 -3.25
N ASP A 41 -0.67 0.22 -4.57
CA ASP A 41 0.55 0.10 -5.35
C ASP A 41 1.31 1.43 -5.30
N PHE A 42 2.42 1.43 -4.56
CA PHE A 42 3.31 2.58 -4.38
C PHE A 42 4.66 2.41 -5.08
N THR A 43 4.84 1.37 -5.90
CA THR A 43 6.14 0.98 -6.47
C THR A 43 6.81 2.11 -7.27
N ASP A 44 6.02 2.92 -7.97
CA ASP A 44 6.50 4.03 -8.80
C ASP A 44 6.51 5.39 -8.09
N LEU A 45 6.20 5.43 -6.79
CA LEU A 45 6.10 6.69 -6.03
C LEU A 45 7.22 6.89 -5.02
N PRO A 46 7.70 8.14 -4.85
CA PRO A 46 8.56 8.48 -3.74
C PRO A 46 7.91 8.13 -2.38
N PRO A 47 8.66 7.67 -1.37
CA PRO A 47 8.12 7.34 -0.04
C PRO A 47 7.32 8.47 0.61
N LYS A 48 7.66 9.73 0.30
CA LYS A 48 6.94 10.91 0.78
C LYS A 48 5.49 10.97 0.24
N CYS A 49 5.27 10.53 -0.99
CA CYS A 49 3.93 10.48 -1.60
C CYS A 49 3.07 9.41 -0.93
N GLU A 50 3.64 8.24 -0.63
CA GLU A 50 2.97 7.18 0.12
C GLU A 50 2.55 7.65 1.52
N THR A 51 3.44 8.29 2.28
CA THR A 51 3.12 8.85 3.60
C THR A 51 2.01 9.88 3.51
N MET A 52 2.07 10.78 2.53
CA MET A 52 1.04 11.80 2.32
C MET A 52 -0.33 11.19 2.01
N ALA A 53 -0.38 10.14 1.18
CA ALA A 53 -1.62 9.42 0.89
C ALA A 53 -2.23 8.78 2.13
N LYS A 54 -1.41 8.09 2.92
CA LYS A 54 -1.87 7.47 4.17
C LYS A 54 -2.39 8.50 5.16
N GLU A 55 -1.68 9.61 5.34
CA GLU A 55 -2.14 10.69 6.23
C GLU A 55 -3.43 11.33 5.76
N TYR A 56 -3.54 11.60 4.45
CA TYR A 56 -4.75 12.17 3.87
C TYR A 56 -5.96 11.28 4.12
N ILE A 57 -5.85 9.98 3.80
CA ILE A 57 -6.93 9.00 3.95
C ILE A 57 -7.34 8.86 5.42
N LYS A 58 -6.37 8.78 6.35
CA LYS A 58 -6.64 8.71 7.80
C LYS A 58 -7.35 9.96 8.32
N LYS A 59 -7.00 11.15 7.81
CA LYS A 59 -7.63 12.41 8.21
C LYS A 59 -9.04 12.57 7.62
N ALA A 60 -9.25 12.13 6.38
CA ALA A 60 -10.55 12.22 5.71
C ALA A 60 -11.60 11.26 6.30
N PHE A 61 -11.16 10.10 6.82
CA PHE A 61 -12.05 9.05 7.30
C PHE A 61 -11.65 8.57 8.71
N PRO A 62 -12.24 9.13 9.79
CA PRO A 62 -11.87 8.80 11.16
C PRO A 62 -12.26 7.36 11.56
N ASP A 63 -13.34 6.82 10.96
CA ASP A 63 -13.84 5.46 11.23
C ASP A 63 -13.37 4.44 10.19
N LEU A 64 -12.23 4.70 9.56
CA LEU A 64 -11.68 3.85 8.52
C LEU A 64 -11.17 2.54 9.14
N VAL A 65 -11.47 1.42 8.48
CA VAL A 65 -10.92 0.10 8.82
C VAL A 65 -9.92 -0.32 7.75
N GLU A 66 -10.31 -0.14 6.49
CA GLU A 66 -9.48 -0.52 5.35
C GLU A 66 -9.63 0.50 4.22
N ALA A 67 -8.52 0.82 3.55
CA ALA A 67 -8.52 1.52 2.28
C ALA A 67 -7.59 0.83 1.29
N THR A 68 -8.03 0.71 0.04
CA THR A 68 -7.19 0.26 -1.08
C THR A 68 -7.09 1.39 -2.09
N LEU A 69 -5.89 1.98 -2.16
CA LEU A 69 -5.57 3.13 -2.99
C LEU A 69 -5.23 2.69 -4.42
N ARG A 70 -5.80 3.39 -5.40
CA ARG A 70 -5.50 3.22 -6.83
C ARG A 70 -5.00 4.55 -7.39
N LEU A 71 -3.73 4.86 -7.13
CA LEU A 71 -3.11 6.15 -7.45
C LEU A 71 -3.25 6.54 -8.93
N ARG A 72 -3.00 5.61 -9.86
CA ARG A 72 -3.11 5.86 -11.30
C ARG A 72 -4.54 6.23 -11.75
N TYR A 73 -5.54 5.84 -10.96
CA TYR A 73 -6.96 6.12 -11.21
C TYR A 73 -7.46 7.29 -10.35
N CYS A 74 -6.57 7.95 -9.60
CA CYS A 74 -6.91 9.08 -8.76
C CYS A 74 -8.08 8.80 -7.80
N ASP A 75 -8.13 7.59 -7.24
CA ASP A 75 -9.20 7.19 -6.34
C ASP A 75 -8.70 6.20 -5.27
N PHE A 76 -9.58 5.90 -4.32
CA PHE A 76 -9.46 4.71 -3.49
C PHE A 76 -10.82 4.14 -3.11
N THR A 77 -10.82 2.83 -2.88
CA THR A 77 -11.94 2.15 -2.22
C THR A 77 -11.70 2.10 -0.72
N TYR A 78 -12.77 2.20 0.05
CA TYR A 78 -12.69 2.20 1.51
C TYR A 78 -13.76 1.32 2.14
N ILE A 79 -13.45 0.92 3.37
CA ILE A 79 -14.35 0.30 4.31
C ILE A 79 -14.29 1.10 5.60
N ARG A 80 -15.45 1.55 6.07
CA ARG A 80 -15.64 2.25 7.35
C ARG A 80 -16.56 1.46 8.26
N GLU A 81 -16.28 1.57 9.55
CA GLU A 81 -17.10 0.98 10.61
C GLU A 81 -17.47 2.07 11.61
N PRO A 82 -18.56 2.83 11.34
CA PRO A 82 -19.00 3.88 12.24
C PRO A 82 -19.44 3.27 13.58
N HIS A 83 -19.27 4.02 14.67
CA HIS A 83 -19.67 3.56 16.01
C HIS A 83 -21.17 3.22 16.13
N ILE A 84 -22.00 3.84 15.28
CA ILE A 84 -23.43 3.58 15.18
C ILE A 84 -23.78 3.40 13.71
N GLY A 85 -24.41 2.26 13.38
CA GLY A 85 -24.88 1.96 12.03
C GLY A 85 -24.11 0.83 11.35
N PRO A 86 -24.45 0.55 10.08
CA PRO A 86 -23.84 -0.55 9.34
C PRO A 86 -22.43 -0.19 8.85
N ARG A 87 -21.63 -1.22 8.61
CA ARG A 87 -20.36 -1.12 7.88
C ARG A 87 -20.60 -0.54 6.49
N ILE A 88 -19.82 0.48 6.11
CA ILE A 88 -19.97 1.19 4.84
C ILE A 88 -18.79 0.83 3.94
N LYS A 89 -19.10 0.43 2.71
CA LYS A 89 -18.11 0.31 1.62
C LYS A 89 -18.38 1.41 0.61
N GLY A 90 -17.32 2.05 0.13
CA GLY A 90 -17.46 3.09 -0.87
C GLY A 90 -16.18 3.31 -1.65
N GLU A 91 -16.23 4.31 -2.51
CA GLU A 91 -15.14 4.79 -3.34
C GLU A 91 -15.06 6.30 -3.20
N TYR A 92 -13.84 6.82 -3.20
CA TYR A 92 -13.58 8.24 -3.02
C TYR A 92 -12.51 8.69 -4.02
N ALA A 93 -12.81 9.77 -4.75
CA ALA A 93 -11.87 10.39 -5.67
C ALA A 93 -10.83 11.21 -4.90
N LEU A 94 -9.55 11.04 -5.25
CA LEU A 94 -8.48 11.88 -4.73
C LEU A 94 -8.64 13.32 -5.24
N PRO A 95 -8.28 14.32 -4.42
CA PRO A 95 -8.45 15.72 -4.79
C PRO A 95 -7.49 16.13 -5.91
N ASP A 96 -7.84 17.20 -6.60
CA ASP A 96 -6.95 17.80 -7.60
C ASP A 96 -5.60 18.19 -7.00
N GLY A 97 -4.54 17.99 -7.77
CA GLY A 97 -3.16 18.20 -7.37
C GLY A 97 -2.53 17.03 -6.59
N PHE A 98 -3.30 15.99 -6.25
CA PHE A 98 -2.77 14.81 -5.56
C PHE A 98 -1.77 14.04 -6.46
N PRO A 99 -0.57 13.67 -5.99
CA PRO A 99 0.42 12.97 -6.81
C PRO A 99 -0.04 11.55 -7.11
N CYS A 100 -0.07 11.21 -8.39
CA CYS A 100 -0.54 9.91 -8.90
C CYS A 100 0.52 9.13 -9.69
N GLY A 101 1.68 9.74 -9.93
CA GLY A 101 2.84 9.15 -10.62
C GLY A 101 4.04 10.09 -10.61
N PHE A 102 5.12 9.73 -11.30
CA PHE A 102 6.32 10.57 -11.40
C PHE A 102 6.00 11.88 -12.11
N GLY A 103 6.05 13.01 -11.39
CA GLY A 103 5.69 14.33 -11.91
C GLY A 103 4.20 14.52 -12.28
N SER A 104 3.37 13.49 -12.09
CA SER A 104 1.96 13.48 -12.50
C SER A 104 1.04 13.76 -11.33
N LYS A 105 -0.07 14.46 -11.59
CA LYS A 105 -1.05 14.86 -10.57
C LYS A 105 -2.47 14.54 -11.01
N CYS A 106 -3.33 14.31 -10.03
CA CYS A 106 -4.76 14.16 -10.24
C CYS A 106 -5.37 15.49 -10.67
N TYR A 107 -6.21 15.43 -11.70
CA TYR A 107 -7.03 16.54 -12.16
C TYR A 107 -8.34 15.97 -12.70
N GLU A 108 -9.46 16.39 -12.14
CA GLU A 108 -10.80 15.89 -12.50
C GLU A 108 -10.90 14.35 -12.49
N GLY A 109 -10.29 13.71 -11.47
CA GLY A 109 -10.29 12.25 -11.32
C GLY A 109 -9.38 11.49 -12.30
N THR A 110 -8.57 12.19 -13.09
CA THR A 110 -7.61 11.58 -14.02
C THR A 110 -6.18 11.91 -13.61
N CYS A 111 -5.27 10.94 -13.74
CA CYS A 111 -3.84 11.18 -13.53
C CYS A 111 -3.23 11.86 -14.76
N VAL A 112 -2.87 13.13 -14.64
CA VAL A 112 -2.33 13.95 -15.74
C VAL A 112 -0.84 14.19 -15.54
N CYS A 113 -0.05 13.93 -16.59
CA CYS A 113 1.36 14.29 -16.67
C CYS A 113 1.53 15.54 -17.53
N SER A 114 1.80 16.69 -16.89
CA SER A 114 1.96 17.97 -17.58
C SER A 114 3.22 18.06 -18.45
N GLU A 115 4.21 17.20 -18.19
CA GLU A 115 5.49 17.14 -18.92
C GLU A 115 5.49 16.05 -20.02
N CYS A 116 4.40 15.29 -20.16
CA CYS A 116 4.29 14.19 -21.12
C CYS A 116 3.52 14.59 -22.40
N SER A 117 3.18 15.87 -22.54
CA SER A 117 2.43 16.46 -23.67
C SER A 117 3.34 17.16 -24.66
#